data_AF-A0A661B9J9-F1
#
_entry.id   AF-A0A661B9J9-F1
#
_cell.length_a   1.000
_cell.length_b   1.000
_cell.length_c   1.000
_cell.angle_alpha   90.00
_cell.angle_beta   90.00
_cell.angle_gamma   90.00
#
_symmetry.space_group_name_H-M   'P 1'
#
loop_
_entity.id
_entity.type
_entity.pdbx_description
1 polymer ?
#
loop_
_entity_poly.entity_id
_entity_poly.type
_entity_poly.pdbx_seq_one_letter_code
_entity_poly.pdbx_strand_id
1 'polypeptide(L)'
;MIVAQETVKNAFMDAGRPDLYREEDIFYIAAAQFAYAAAVSGLMIREKTAANFFMGRFFAESLILAETGASTGAIQVAGTDDMTQLPFFITACDYTLIGEELYAASAYLSKDPMQKGTIKAQDFLKAIEVVLLVLGIAAATGGMWWFTNIFRAIGTE
;
A
#
# COMPACT_ATOMS: atom_id res chain seq x y z
N MET A 1 2.07 15.95 -12.71
CA MET A 1 1.17 16.93 -12.05
C MET A 1 -0.25 16.81 -12.60
N ILE A 2 -0.45 16.97 -13.91
CA ILE A 2 -1.78 16.91 -14.57
C ILE A 2 -2.60 15.67 -14.17
N VAL A 3 -2.00 14.48 -14.18
CA VAL A 3 -2.71 13.25 -13.81
C VAL A 3 -3.22 13.27 -12.36
N ALA A 4 -2.43 13.80 -11.42
CA ALA A 4 -2.83 13.89 -10.02
C ALA A 4 -3.98 14.88 -9.82
N GLN A 5 -3.89 16.05 -10.47
CA GLN A 5 -4.95 17.07 -10.44
C GLN A 5 -6.27 16.53 -11.02
N GLU A 6 -6.23 15.89 -12.19
CA GLU A 6 -7.42 15.31 -12.82
C GLU A 6 -8.00 14.15 -12.00
N THR A 7 -7.14 13.32 -11.38
CA THR A 7 -7.60 12.24 -10.49
C THR A 7 -8.37 12.79 -9.29
N VAL A 8 -7.83 13.80 -8.62
CA VAL A 8 -8.47 14.43 -7.46
C VAL A 8 -9.74 15.16 -7.87
N LYS A 9 -9.72 15.88 -9.01
CA LYS A 9 -10.90 16.55 -9.57
C LYS A 9 -12.03 15.57 -9.84
N ASN A 10 -11.76 14.45 -10.51
CA ASN A 10 -12.75 13.41 -10.77
C ASN A 10 -13.27 12.81 -9.46
N ALA A 11 -12.42 12.58 -8.46
CA ALA A 11 -12.86 12.10 -7.16
C ALA A 11 -13.84 13.06 -6.46
N PHE A 12 -13.61 14.38 -6.53
CA PHE A 12 -14.57 15.38 -6.03
C PHE A 12 -15.89 15.40 -6.83
N MET A 13 -15.83 15.22 -8.15
CA MET A 13 -17.02 15.11 -9.01
C MET A 13 -17.85 13.88 -8.64
N ASP A 14 -17.21 12.70 -8.50
CA ASP A 14 -17.86 11.44 -8.17
C ASP A 14 -18.45 11.46 -6.75
N ALA A 15 -17.80 12.15 -5.82
CA ALA A 15 -18.32 12.40 -4.47
C ALA A 15 -19.48 13.42 -4.43
N GLY A 16 -19.84 14.04 -5.57
CA GLY A 16 -20.89 15.04 -5.66
C GLY A 16 -20.53 16.39 -5.02
N ARG A 17 -19.23 16.67 -4.83
CA ARG A 17 -18.71 17.90 -4.19
C ARG A 17 -17.66 18.61 -5.06
N PRO A 18 -17.98 18.94 -6.32
CA PRO A 18 -17.04 19.66 -7.19
C PRO A 18 -16.71 21.07 -6.69
N ASP A 19 -17.57 21.65 -5.86
CA ASP A 19 -17.40 22.96 -5.22
C ASP A 19 -16.20 23.02 -4.26
N LEU A 20 -15.73 21.87 -3.78
CA LEU A 20 -14.59 21.77 -2.87
C LEU A 20 -13.25 21.60 -3.58
N TYR A 21 -13.24 21.31 -4.89
CA TYR A 21 -12.00 21.13 -5.62
C TYR A 21 -11.27 22.46 -5.79
N ARG A 22 -9.99 22.49 -5.41
CA ARG A 22 -9.08 23.62 -5.65
C ARG A 22 -7.81 23.08 -6.28
N GLU A 23 -7.48 23.56 -7.47
CA GLU A 23 -6.30 23.08 -8.21
C GLU A 23 -4.99 23.41 -7.49
N GLU A 24 -4.95 24.53 -6.77
CA GLU A 24 -3.81 25.01 -5.98
C GLU A 24 -3.44 24.10 -4.80
N ASP A 25 -4.35 23.23 -4.34
CA ASP A 25 -4.07 22.27 -3.27
C ASP A 25 -3.21 21.07 -3.77
N ILE A 26 -3.10 20.89 -5.09
CA ILE A 26 -2.36 19.78 -5.72
C ILE A 26 -1.16 20.32 -6.47
N PHE A 27 -0.02 20.39 -5.78
CA PHE A 27 1.20 20.95 -6.32
C PHE A 27 2.40 20.03 -6.12
N TYR A 28 3.43 20.24 -6.94
CA TYR A 28 4.70 19.56 -6.84
C TYR A 28 5.69 20.39 -6.02
N ILE A 29 6.22 19.82 -4.93
CA ILE A 29 7.02 20.58 -3.96
C ILE A 29 8.54 20.43 -4.18
N ALA A 30 9.04 19.23 -4.50
CA ALA A 30 10.47 18.98 -4.73
C ALA A 30 10.72 17.64 -5.44
N ALA A 31 11.85 17.54 -6.16
CA ALA A 31 12.31 16.32 -6.83
C ALA A 31 13.25 15.46 -6.00
N ALA A 32 14.09 16.11 -5.20
CA ALA A 32 15.05 15.42 -4.36
C ALA A 32 14.36 14.95 -3.08
N GLN A 33 14.63 13.71 -2.71
CA GLN A 33 14.05 13.01 -1.55
C GLN A 33 14.03 13.90 -0.28
N PHE A 34 15.19 14.19 0.32
CA PHE A 34 15.20 14.98 1.55
C PHE A 34 14.70 16.42 1.42
N ALA A 35 14.70 16.99 0.20
CA ALA A 35 14.06 18.29 -0.02
C ALA A 35 12.53 18.17 0.02
N TYR A 36 11.96 17.10 -0.53
CA TYR A 36 10.55 16.77 -0.41
C TYR A 36 10.17 16.57 1.06
N ALA A 37 10.89 15.71 1.78
CA ALA A 37 10.63 15.47 3.20
C ALA A 37 10.68 16.76 4.03
N ALA A 38 11.73 17.58 3.90
CA ALA A 38 11.86 18.82 4.63
C ALA A 38 10.75 19.83 4.31
N ALA A 39 10.37 19.94 3.03
CA ALA A 39 9.35 20.88 2.61
C ALA A 39 7.94 20.47 3.09
N VAL A 40 7.61 19.18 3.01
CA VAL A 40 6.33 18.63 3.50
C VAL A 40 6.26 18.69 5.03
N SER A 41 7.32 18.31 5.74
CA SER A 41 7.41 18.48 7.20
C SER A 41 7.20 19.94 7.61
N GLY A 42 7.82 20.88 6.89
CA GLY A 42 7.60 22.30 7.13
C GLY A 42 6.16 22.75 6.89
N LEU A 43 5.47 22.17 5.91
CA LEU A 43 4.06 22.43 5.65
C LEU A 43 3.18 21.90 6.79
N MET A 44 3.41 20.66 7.24
CA MET A 44 2.68 20.07 8.37
C MET A 44 2.75 20.95 9.62
N ILE A 45 3.94 21.45 9.95
CA ILE A 45 4.17 22.28 11.15
C ILE A 45 3.48 23.64 11.03
N ARG A 46 3.57 24.29 9.86
CA ARG A 46 3.01 25.64 9.65
C ARG A 46 1.49 25.62 9.54
N GLU A 47 0.97 24.73 8.71
CA GLU A 47 -0.47 24.64 8.40
C GLU A 47 -1.24 23.83 9.44
N LYS A 48 -0.54 23.07 10.30
CA LYS A 48 -1.12 22.19 11.31
C LYS A 48 -2.13 21.23 10.66
N THR A 49 -1.63 20.38 9.77
CA THR A 49 -2.48 19.43 9.05
C THR A 49 -3.30 18.58 10.02
N ALA A 50 -4.60 18.43 9.74
CA ALA A 50 -5.49 17.64 10.59
C ALA A 50 -5.32 16.13 10.39
N ALA A 51 -5.01 15.73 9.15
CA ALA A 51 -4.78 14.34 8.79
C ALA A 51 -3.72 14.22 7.68
N ASN A 52 -2.91 13.16 7.76
CA ASN A 52 -1.90 12.82 6.77
C ASN A 52 -2.16 11.42 6.20
N PHE A 53 -2.08 11.28 4.89
CA PHE A 53 -2.22 10.00 4.19
C PHE A 53 -0.91 9.66 3.45
N PHE A 54 -0.21 8.63 3.90
CA PHE A 54 1.07 8.19 3.34
C PHE A 54 0.91 6.88 2.58
N MET A 55 0.67 6.93 1.27
CA MET A 55 0.43 5.74 0.45
C MET A 55 1.58 5.50 -0.53
N GLY A 56 2.24 4.35 -0.40
CA GLY A 56 3.33 3.90 -1.28
C GLY A 56 4.69 3.82 -0.59
N ARG A 57 5.76 4.11 -1.34
CA ARG A 57 7.16 3.94 -0.91
C ARG A 57 7.85 5.29 -0.73
N PHE A 58 8.30 5.56 0.50
CA PHE A 58 8.93 6.79 0.99
C PHE A 58 10.37 6.55 1.51
N PHE A 59 10.85 5.31 1.53
CA PHE A 59 12.19 4.96 2.04
C PHE A 59 12.45 5.59 3.43
N ALA A 60 13.55 6.32 3.61
CA ALA A 60 13.92 7.00 4.85
C ALA A 60 13.01 8.18 5.23
N GLU A 61 12.25 8.74 4.28
CA GLU A 61 11.36 9.89 4.54
C GLU A 61 10.13 9.48 5.34
N SER A 62 9.75 8.20 5.28
CA SER A 62 8.60 7.64 5.99
C SER A 62 8.58 8.03 7.47
N LEU A 63 9.68 7.80 8.19
CA LEU A 63 9.79 8.11 9.61
C LEU A 63 9.83 9.62 9.86
N ILE A 64 10.54 10.38 9.00
CA ILE A 64 10.62 11.85 9.13
C ILE A 64 9.22 12.48 9.01
N LEU A 65 8.46 12.07 7.99
CA LEU A 65 7.12 12.56 7.72
C LEU A 65 6.14 12.12 8.81
N ALA A 66 6.17 10.84 9.21
CA ALA A 66 5.27 10.31 10.22
C ALA A 66 5.52 10.93 11.60
N GLU A 67 6.77 11.06 12.04
CA GLU A 67 7.07 11.73 13.32
C GLU A 67 6.71 13.21 13.29
N THR A 68 6.93 13.89 12.16
CA THR A 68 6.53 15.29 12.03
C THR A 68 5.02 15.44 12.15
N GLY A 69 4.24 14.64 11.44
CA GLY A 69 2.78 14.68 11.52
C GLY A 69 2.22 14.28 12.88
N ALA A 70 2.86 13.32 13.56
CA ALA A 70 2.51 12.95 14.94
C ALA A 70 2.76 14.12 15.89
N SER A 71 3.87 14.84 15.72
CA SER A 71 4.20 16.01 16.56
C SER A 71 3.22 17.18 16.41
N THR A 72 2.50 17.26 15.29
CA THR A 72 1.43 18.26 15.07
C THR A 72 0.06 17.79 15.56
N GLY A 73 -0.06 16.54 16.03
CA GLY A 73 -1.33 15.94 16.46
C GLY A 73 -2.25 15.53 15.30
N ALA A 74 -1.71 15.36 14.09
CA ALA A 74 -2.48 14.93 12.94
C ALA A 74 -2.83 13.44 13.06
N ILE A 75 -4.03 13.05 12.60
CA ILE A 75 -4.35 11.63 12.40
C ILE A 75 -3.57 11.13 11.19
N GLN A 76 -2.89 9.99 11.31
CA GLN A 76 -2.02 9.47 10.26
C GLN A 76 -2.47 8.09 9.79
N VAL A 77 -2.75 8.00 8.49
CA VAL A 77 -3.05 6.74 7.82
C VAL A 77 -1.96 6.48 6.79
N ALA A 78 -1.26 5.36 6.94
CA ALA A 78 -0.20 4.96 6.05
C ALA A 78 -0.53 3.64 5.34
N GLY A 79 0.16 3.37 4.24
CA GLY A 79 0.08 2.09 3.55
C GLY A 79 1.28 1.87 2.66
N THR A 80 1.94 0.71 2.81
CA THR A 80 3.12 0.36 2.02
C THR A 80 3.26 -1.14 1.85
N ASP A 81 3.82 -1.55 0.71
CA ASP A 81 4.21 -2.92 0.41
C ASP A 81 5.70 -3.20 0.67
N ASP A 82 6.48 -2.17 1.05
CA ASP A 82 7.89 -2.30 1.35
C ASP A 82 8.11 -2.75 2.81
N MET A 83 8.58 -3.98 2.97
CA MET A 83 8.90 -4.60 4.26
C MET A 83 9.94 -3.83 5.08
N THR A 84 10.83 -3.06 4.44
CA THR A 84 11.85 -2.28 5.13
C THR A 84 11.32 -0.97 5.72
N GLN A 85 10.24 -0.45 5.14
CA GLN A 85 9.60 0.81 5.53
C GLN A 85 8.43 0.57 6.48
N LEU A 86 7.75 -0.56 6.33
CA LEU A 86 6.56 -0.91 7.07
C LEU A 86 6.70 -0.72 8.59
N PRO A 87 7.83 -1.11 9.25
CA PRO A 87 7.98 -0.90 10.68
C PRO A 87 7.86 0.58 11.09
N PHE A 88 8.37 1.51 10.28
CA PHE A 88 8.32 2.94 10.59
C PHE A 88 6.89 3.46 10.65
N PHE A 89 6.06 3.07 9.69
CA PHE A 89 4.65 3.47 9.68
C PHE A 89 3.83 2.77 10.75
N ILE A 90 4.09 1.47 10.99
CA ILE A 90 3.43 0.74 12.09
C ILE A 90 3.68 1.43 13.43
N THR A 91 4.90 1.94 13.66
CA THR A 91 5.24 2.57 14.95
C THR A 91 4.81 4.02 15.08
N ALA A 92 4.76 4.77 13.96
CA ALA A 92 4.58 6.23 13.99
C ALA A 92 3.21 6.72 13.48
N CYS A 93 2.38 5.85 12.90
CA CYS A 93 1.05 6.19 12.38
C CYS A 93 -0.07 5.48 13.14
N ASP A 94 -1.25 6.09 13.18
CA ASP A 94 -2.43 5.53 13.86
C ASP A 94 -2.96 4.27 13.17
N TYR A 95 -2.96 4.28 11.83
CA TYR A 95 -3.43 3.17 11.02
C TYR A 95 -2.43 2.90 9.90
N THR A 96 -2.01 1.64 9.73
CA THR A 96 -1.08 1.24 8.68
C THR A 96 -1.63 0.05 7.91
N LEU A 97 -1.83 0.23 6.60
CA LEU A 97 -2.13 -0.85 5.65
C LEU A 97 -0.85 -1.62 5.35
N ILE A 98 -0.90 -2.93 5.53
CA ILE A 98 0.26 -3.82 5.40
C ILE A 98 0.21 -4.56 4.07
N GLY A 99 1.19 -4.35 3.19
CA GLY A 99 1.38 -5.18 2.01
C GLY A 99 0.19 -5.12 1.06
N GLU A 100 -0.49 -6.25 0.91
CA GLU A 100 -1.63 -6.39 0.01
C GLU A 100 -2.84 -5.53 0.38
N GLU A 101 -2.95 -5.13 1.65
CA GLU A 101 -4.03 -4.26 2.12
C GLU A 101 -4.03 -2.91 1.39
N LEU A 102 -2.85 -2.39 1.03
CA LEU A 102 -2.71 -1.17 0.24
C LEU A 102 -3.44 -1.27 -1.11
N TYR A 103 -3.32 -2.42 -1.78
CA TYR A 103 -3.94 -2.67 -3.08
C TYR A 103 -5.41 -3.04 -2.95
N ALA A 104 -5.79 -3.72 -1.87
CA ALA A 104 -7.17 -4.10 -1.59
C ALA A 104 -8.05 -2.92 -1.15
N ALA A 105 -7.47 -1.89 -0.54
CA ALA A 105 -8.20 -0.78 0.07
C ALA A 105 -9.20 -0.10 -0.88
N SER A 106 -8.79 0.18 -2.12
CA SER A 106 -9.65 0.85 -3.11
C SER A 106 -10.90 0.01 -3.45
N ALA A 107 -10.75 -1.30 -3.62
CA ALA A 107 -11.84 -2.22 -3.89
C ALA A 107 -12.81 -2.34 -2.70
N TYR A 108 -12.28 -2.30 -1.48
CA TYR A 108 -13.10 -2.31 -0.26
C TYR A 108 -13.93 -1.04 -0.13
N LEU A 109 -13.33 0.12 -0.42
CA LEU A 109 -13.98 1.44 -0.33
C LEU A 109 -15.00 1.68 -1.46
N SER A 110 -14.62 1.41 -2.71
CA SER A 110 -15.47 1.60 -3.90
C SER A 110 -16.67 0.66 -3.92
N LYS A 111 -16.55 -0.48 -3.23
CA LYS A 111 -17.49 -1.60 -3.25
C LYS A 111 -17.75 -2.17 -4.66
N ASP A 112 -16.86 -1.91 -5.61
CA ASP A 112 -16.95 -2.42 -6.98
C ASP A 112 -16.89 -3.97 -6.99
N PRO A 113 -17.94 -4.66 -7.45
CA PRO A 113 -17.96 -6.11 -7.55
C PRO A 113 -16.82 -6.69 -8.39
N MET A 114 -16.36 -5.96 -9.43
CA MET A 114 -15.29 -6.41 -10.31
C MET A 114 -13.95 -6.45 -9.56
N GLN A 115 -13.60 -5.34 -8.90
CA GLN A 115 -12.36 -5.25 -8.12
C GLN A 115 -12.36 -6.24 -6.95
N LYS A 116 -13.48 -6.36 -6.23
CA LYS A 116 -13.64 -7.35 -5.15
C LYS A 116 -13.53 -8.78 -5.63
N GLY A 117 -14.07 -9.08 -6.81
CA GLY A 117 -13.99 -10.40 -7.44
C GLY A 117 -12.55 -10.83 -7.66
N THR A 118 -11.70 -9.94 -8.17
CA THR A 118 -10.28 -10.19 -8.39
C THR A 118 -9.54 -10.52 -7.09
N ILE A 119 -9.76 -9.74 -6.03
CA ILE A 119 -9.13 -9.98 -4.72
C ILE A 119 -9.55 -11.35 -4.18
N LYS A 120 -10.85 -11.66 -4.21
CA LYS A 120 -11.36 -12.94 -3.71
C LYS A 120 -10.81 -14.14 -4.51
N ALA A 121 -10.67 -14.01 -5.81
CA ALA A 121 -10.05 -15.04 -6.65
C ALA A 121 -8.57 -15.25 -6.28
N GLN A 122 -7.83 -14.16 -6.06
CA GLN A 122 -6.44 -14.22 -5.63
C GLN A 122 -6.31 -14.93 -4.27
N ASP A 123 -7.17 -14.62 -3.31
CA ASP A 123 -7.16 -15.27 -1.98
C ASP A 123 -7.48 -16.76 -2.07
N PHE A 124 -8.42 -17.14 -2.93
CA PHE A 124 -8.77 -18.55 -3.14
C PHE A 124 -7.61 -19.34 -3.76
N LEU A 125 -6.91 -18.75 -4.74
CA LEU A 125 -5.73 -19.38 -5.34
C LEU A 125 -4.60 -19.55 -4.33
N LYS A 126 -4.30 -18.52 -3.51
CA LYS A 126 -3.32 -18.63 -2.42
C LYS A 126 -3.70 -19.74 -1.43
N ALA A 127 -4.98 -19.87 -1.08
CA ALA A 127 -5.43 -20.93 -0.19
C ALA A 127 -5.21 -22.33 -0.79
N ILE A 128 -5.49 -22.50 -2.09
CA ILE A 128 -5.18 -23.74 -2.81
C ILE A 128 -3.67 -24.02 -2.81
N GLU A 129 -2.85 -23.01 -3.10
CA GLU A 129 -1.39 -23.14 -3.08
C GLU A 129 -0.88 -23.58 -1.70
N VAL A 130 -1.39 -23.01 -0.61
CA VAL A 130 -1.03 -23.42 0.75
C VAL A 130 -1.40 -24.88 1.00
N VAL A 131 -2.58 -25.34 0.58
CA VAL A 131 -2.99 -26.75 0.73
C VAL A 131 -2.05 -27.67 -0.07
N LEU A 132 -1.76 -27.33 -1.32
CA LEU A 132 -0.85 -28.11 -2.16
C LEU A 132 0.56 -28.17 -1.58
N LEU A 133 1.06 -27.06 -1.02
CA LEU A 133 2.36 -27.01 -0.34
C LEU A 133 2.38 -27.94 0.88
N VAL A 134 1.36 -27.88 1.73
CA VAL A 134 1.28 -28.75 2.92
C VAL A 134 1.24 -30.23 2.53
N LEU A 135 0.42 -30.59 1.52
CA LEU A 135 0.36 -31.96 1.01
C LEU A 135 1.70 -32.40 0.39
N GLY A 136 2.34 -31.52 -0.37
CA GLY A 136 3.66 -31.77 -0.97
C GLY A 136 4.74 -32.02 0.07
N ILE A 137 4.79 -31.18 1.11
CA ILE A 137 5.72 -31.33 2.24
C ILE A 137 5.46 -32.67 2.96
N ALA A 138 4.21 -32.99 3.30
CA ALA A 138 3.87 -34.24 3.98
C ALA A 138 4.23 -35.48 3.15
N ALA A 139 3.95 -35.48 1.85
CA ALA A 139 4.30 -36.57 0.95
C ALA A 139 5.82 -36.77 0.83
N ALA A 140 6.58 -35.67 0.70
CA ALA A 140 8.04 -35.71 0.65
C ALA A 140 8.64 -36.24 1.97
N THR A 141 8.17 -35.75 3.12
CA THR A 141 8.61 -36.24 4.44
C THR A 141 8.24 -37.71 4.68
N GLY A 142 7.07 -38.15 4.21
CA GLY A 142 6.61 -39.54 4.30
C GLY A 142 7.30 -40.53 3.36
N GLY A 143 8.29 -40.09 2.57
CA GLY A 143 9.05 -40.95 1.66
C GLY A 143 8.34 -41.26 0.33
N MET A 144 7.24 -40.57 0.01
CA MET A 144 6.52 -40.71 -1.26
C MET A 144 7.19 -39.88 -2.37
N TRP A 145 8.44 -40.20 -2.67
CA TRP A 145 9.27 -39.52 -3.68
C TRP A 145 8.80 -39.76 -5.13
N TRP A 146 7.90 -40.72 -5.36
CA TRP A 146 7.38 -41.00 -6.69
C TRP A 146 6.63 -39.80 -7.30
N PHE A 147 5.98 -38.98 -6.47
CA PHE A 147 5.29 -37.77 -6.92
C PHE A 147 6.29 -36.66 -7.32
N THR A 148 7.41 -36.52 -6.59
CA THR A 148 8.49 -35.58 -6.98
C THR A 148 9.16 -35.96 -8.31
N ASN A 149 9.16 -37.25 -8.67
CA ASN A 149 9.69 -37.71 -9.96
C ASN A 149 8.82 -37.27 -11.15
N ILE A 150 7.55 -36.91 -10.95
CA ILE A 150 6.67 -36.36 -12.00
C ILE A 150 7.03 -34.90 -12.31
N PHE A 151 7.51 -34.15 -11.31
CA PHE A 151 7.96 -32.76 -11.46
C PHE A 151 9.46 -32.63 -11.77
N ARG A 152 10.22 -33.74 -11.80
CA ARG A 152 11.54 -33.77 -12.42
C ARG A 152 11.36 -33.51 -13.91
N ALA A 153 11.53 -32.25 -14.31
CA ALA A 153 11.58 -31.87 -15.70
C ALA A 153 12.60 -32.76 -16.42
N ILE A 154 12.20 -33.26 -17.59
CA ILE A 154 13.08 -33.93 -18.54
C ILE A 154 14.19 -32.94 -18.90
N GLY A 155 15.35 -33.01 -18.23
CA GLY A 155 16.45 -32.08 -18.47
C GLY A 155 17.33 -31.83 -17.26
N THR A 156 18.08 -32.84 -16.84
CA THR A 156 19.49 -32.70 -16.43
C THR A 156 20.14 -34.05 -16.69
N GLU A 157 20.97 -34.13 -17.74
CA GLU A 157 22.17 -34.96 -17.66
C GLU A 157 23.07 -34.47 -16.52
#